data_AF-A0A945GC28-F1
#
_entry.id   AF-A0A945GC28-F1
#
_cell.length_a   1.000
_cell.length_b   1.000
_cell.length_c   1.000
_cell.angle_alpha   90.00
_cell.angle_beta   90.00
_cell.angle_gamma   90.00
#
_symmetry.space_group_name_H-M   'P 1'
#
loop_
_entity.id
_entity.type
_entity.pdbx_description
1 polymer ?
#
loop_
_entity_poly.entity_id
_entity_poly.type
_entity_poly.pdbx_seq_one_letter_code
_entity_poly.pdbx_strand_id
1 'polypeptide(L)'
;MFQKIFFTLFATFFFVCAFAQVNTEFDKSIQKNRKGEIIITGEPGEIVKVIQQKHEFWFGSAISSGVFQENSRMSETDKNIYKEKFQENFNSAVTENSVK
;
A
#
# COMPACT_ATOMS: atom_id res chain seq x y z
N MET A 1 -40.56 30.98 -4.14
CA MET A 1 -40.20 29.76 -3.40
C MET A 1 -39.71 28.65 -4.34
N PHE A 2 -40.47 28.31 -5.38
CA PHE A 2 -40.12 27.29 -6.39
C PHE A 2 -38.78 27.50 -7.11
N GLN A 3 -38.46 28.72 -7.54
CA GLN A 3 -37.21 29.00 -8.25
C GLN A 3 -35.94 28.77 -7.40
N LYS A 4 -36.03 29.01 -6.08
CA LYS A 4 -34.92 28.73 -5.15
C LYS A 4 -34.72 27.23 -4.95
N ILE A 5 -35.80 26.46 -4.85
CA ILE A 5 -35.75 25.00 -4.73
C ILE A 5 -35.13 24.38 -5.99
N PHE A 6 -35.53 24.84 -7.18
CA PHE A 6 -34.98 24.37 -8.44
C PHE A 6 -33.48 24.67 -8.57
N PHE A 7 -33.06 25.87 -8.18
CA PHE A 7 -31.65 26.26 -8.20
C PHE A 7 -30.81 25.42 -7.21
N THR A 8 -31.34 25.16 -6.01
CA THR A 8 -30.65 24.32 -5.01
C THR A 8 -30.53 22.87 -5.48
N LEU A 9 -31.59 22.30 -6.07
CA LEU A 9 -31.56 20.94 -6.64
C LEU A 9 -30.59 20.84 -7.83
N PHE A 10 -30.56 21.86 -8.68
CA PHE A 10 -29.62 21.91 -9.81
C PHE A 10 -28.16 22.03 -9.33
N ALA A 11 -27.88 22.89 -8.35
CA ALA A 11 -26.55 23.06 -7.78
C ALA A 11 -26.04 21.78 -7.08
N THR A 12 -26.91 21.09 -6.35
CA THR A 12 -26.56 19.81 -5.71
C THR A 12 -26.32 18.70 -6.73
N PHE A 13 -27.14 18.62 -7.79
CA PHE A 13 -26.91 17.67 -8.87
C PHE A 13 -25.58 17.92 -9.60
N PHE A 14 -25.26 19.19 -9.88
CA PHE A 14 -24.00 19.58 -10.52
C PHE A 14 -22.78 19.22 -9.66
N PHE A 15 -22.88 19.38 -8.35
CA PHE A 15 -21.82 19.02 -7.41
C PHE A 15 -21.58 17.50 -7.35
N VAL A 16 -22.65 16.68 -7.39
CA VAL A 16 -22.53 15.21 -7.42
C VAL A 16 -21.88 14.72 -8.71
N CYS A 17 -22.23 15.29 -9.87
CA CYS A 17 -21.62 14.94 -11.15
C CYS A 17 -20.11 15.27 -11.21
N ALA A 18 -19.69 16.40 -10.62
CA ALA A 18 -18.28 16.78 -10.58
C ALA A 18 -17.42 15.80 -9.74
N PHE A 19 -17.95 15.30 -8.62
CA PHE A 19 -17.27 14.28 -7.81
C PHE A 19 -17.19 12.92 -8.50
N ALA A 20 -18.16 12.55 -9.34
CA ALA A 20 -18.13 11.29 -10.08
C ALA A 20 -17.01 11.24 -11.14
N GLN A 21 -16.66 12.38 -11.77
CA GLN A 21 -15.62 12.42 -12.80
C GLN A 21 -14.19 12.24 -12.26
N VAL A 22 -13.90 12.72 -11.05
CA VAL A 22 -12.56 12.65 -10.43
C VAL A 22 -12.06 11.21 -10.28
N ASN A 23 -12.95 10.26 -9.98
CA ASN A 23 -12.57 8.85 -9.88
C ASN A 23 -12.22 8.24 -11.24
N THR A 24 -12.85 8.69 -12.34
CA THR A 24 -12.71 8.04 -13.64
C THR A 24 -11.33 8.25 -14.30
N GLU A 25 -10.71 9.41 -14.13
CA GLU A 25 -9.38 9.68 -14.70
C GLU A 25 -8.28 8.98 -13.89
N PHE A 26 -8.41 8.99 -12.57
CA PHE A 26 -7.54 8.23 -11.68
C PHE A 26 -7.62 6.73 -11.99
N ASP A 27 -8.83 6.16 -12.06
CA ASP A 27 -9.02 4.74 -12.36
C ASP A 27 -8.46 4.36 -13.74
N LYS A 28 -8.63 5.22 -14.75
CA LYS A 28 -7.99 5.03 -16.07
C LYS A 28 -6.47 5.02 -15.98
N SER A 29 -5.87 5.91 -15.18
CA SER A 29 -4.42 5.95 -14.98
C SER A 29 -3.89 4.70 -14.26
N ILE A 30 -4.65 4.17 -13.30
CA ILE A 30 -4.33 2.91 -12.61
C ILE A 30 -4.38 1.74 -13.60
N GLN A 31 -5.46 1.65 -14.39
CA GLN A 31 -5.58 0.59 -15.39
C GLN A 31 -4.44 0.63 -16.42
N LYS A 32 -4.08 1.82 -16.90
CA LYS A 32 -3.03 1.99 -17.92
C LYS A 32 -1.62 1.69 -17.41
N ASN A 33 -1.28 2.14 -16.20
CA ASN A 33 0.13 2.16 -15.74
C ASN A 33 0.44 1.15 -14.63
N ARG A 34 -0.57 0.59 -13.95
CA ARG A 34 -0.39 -0.21 -12.72
C ARG A 34 -1.09 -1.56 -12.75
N LYS A 35 -1.73 -1.91 -13.87
CA LYS A 35 -2.31 -3.24 -14.11
C LYS A 35 -1.66 -3.87 -15.34
N GLY A 36 -1.64 -5.19 -15.35
CA GLY A 36 -1.16 -6.00 -16.47
C GLY A 36 -1.88 -7.33 -16.51
N GLU A 37 -1.68 -8.08 -17.58
CA GLU A 37 -2.27 -9.41 -17.77
C GLU A 37 -1.22 -10.50 -17.52
N ILE A 38 -1.62 -11.56 -16.81
CA ILE A 38 -0.83 -12.78 -16.66
C ILE A 38 -1.60 -13.86 -17.41
N ILE A 39 -1.11 -14.24 -18.59
CA ILE A 39 -1.69 -15.31 -19.41
C ILE A 39 -0.99 -16.62 -19.05
N ILE A 40 -1.76 -17.61 -18.60
CA ILE A 40 -1.26 -18.94 -18.23
C ILE A 40 -1.91 -19.97 -19.13
N THR A 41 -1.10 -20.77 -19.81
CA THR A 41 -1.54 -21.83 -20.72
C THR A 41 -1.12 -23.18 -20.15
N GLY A 42 -2.04 -24.15 -20.12
CA GLY A 42 -1.82 -25.50 -19.61
C GLY A 42 -2.80 -26.49 -20.23
N GLU A 43 -2.58 -27.77 -19.95
CA GLU A 43 -3.43 -28.86 -20.46
C GLU A 43 -4.76 -28.95 -19.69
N PRO A 44 -5.81 -29.57 -20.27
CA PRO A 44 -7.07 -29.78 -19.58
C PRO A 44 -6.88 -30.55 -18.25
N GLY A 45 -7.35 -29.96 -17.15
CA GLY A 45 -7.26 -30.54 -15.81
C GLY A 45 -5.99 -30.19 -15.02
N GLU A 46 -5.09 -29.38 -15.59
CA GLU A 46 -3.90 -28.90 -14.89
C GLU A 46 -4.25 -27.90 -13.78
N ILE A 47 -3.61 -28.04 -12.61
CA ILE A 47 -3.84 -27.17 -11.46
C ILE A 47 -2.86 -25.99 -11.52
N VAL A 48 -3.39 -24.79 -11.75
CA VAL A 48 -2.62 -23.55 -11.79
C VAL A 48 -2.78 -22.78 -10.47
N LYS A 49 -1.67 -22.36 -9.86
CA LYS A 49 -1.66 -21.49 -8.68
C LYS A 49 -0.77 -20.27 -8.91
N VAL A 50 -1.34 -19.07 -8.80
CA VAL A 50 -0.63 -17.80 -8.90
C VAL A 50 -0.38 -17.26 -7.50
N ILE A 51 0.91 -17.11 -7.13
CA ILE A 51 1.31 -16.60 -5.81
C ILE A 51 2.30 -15.45 -6.03
N GLN A 52 2.07 -14.34 -5.33
CA GLN A 52 3.03 -13.25 -5.26
C GLN A 52 4.26 -13.69 -4.46
N GLN A 53 5.41 -13.82 -5.12
CA GLN A 53 6.66 -14.27 -4.48
C GLN A 53 7.41 -13.12 -3.79
N LYS A 54 7.30 -11.90 -4.35
CA LYS A 54 7.92 -10.68 -3.82
C LYS A 54 7.19 -9.44 -4.32
N HIS A 55 7.45 -8.32 -3.65
CA HIS A 55 7.01 -7.01 -4.12
C HIS A 55 8.10 -6.35 -4.98
N GLU A 56 7.69 -5.52 -5.93
CA GLU A 56 8.62 -4.75 -6.77
C GLU A 56 9.38 -3.69 -5.95
N PHE A 57 8.78 -3.25 -4.84
CA PHE A 57 9.36 -2.29 -3.93
C PHE A 57 9.58 -2.92 -2.55
N TRP A 58 10.54 -2.36 -1.83
CA TRP A 58 10.88 -2.79 -0.49
C TRP A 58 9.87 -2.25 0.52
N PHE A 59 9.42 -3.10 1.43
CA PHE A 59 8.78 -2.67 2.67
C PHE A 59 9.88 -2.36 3.67
N GLY A 60 10.25 -1.08 3.71
CA GLY A 60 11.28 -0.56 4.57
C GLY A 60 10.76 -0.12 5.94
N SER A 61 11.60 -0.19 6.97
CA SER A 61 11.37 0.49 8.25
C SER A 61 12.63 1.18 8.76
N ALA A 62 12.46 2.31 9.44
CA ALA A 62 13.54 2.90 10.21
C ALA A 62 13.67 2.13 11.52
N ILE A 63 14.87 1.66 11.83
CA ILE A 63 15.13 0.84 13.02
C ILE A 63 16.03 1.58 14.02
N SER A 64 15.75 1.34 15.30
CA SER A 64 16.58 1.89 16.38
C SER A 64 17.93 1.18 16.39
N SER A 65 19.03 1.94 16.45
CA SER A 65 20.38 1.38 16.57
C SER A 65 20.55 0.54 17.85
N GLY A 66 19.75 0.82 18.89
CA GLY A 66 19.81 0.12 20.16
C GLY A 66 19.54 -1.39 20.06
N VAL A 67 18.77 -1.84 19.07
CA VAL A 67 18.45 -3.28 18.91
C VAL A 67 19.69 -4.13 18.60
N PHE A 68 20.75 -3.54 18.05
CA PHE A 68 22.00 -4.22 17.72
C PHE A 68 23.15 -3.93 18.68
N GLN A 69 22.93 -3.07 19.68
CA GLN A 69 23.96 -2.75 20.67
C GLN A 69 23.94 -3.77 21.81
N GLU A 70 25.12 -4.22 22.23
CA GLU A 70 25.27 -5.10 23.40
C GLU A 70 24.79 -4.38 24.67
N ASN A 71 25.23 -3.14 24.88
CA ASN A 71 24.90 -2.32 26.07
C ASN A 71 23.64 -1.45 25.92
N SER A 72 22.65 -1.90 25.18
CA SER A 72 21.41 -1.15 25.00
C SER A 72 20.52 -1.20 26.25
N ARG A 73 19.63 -0.21 26.41
CA ARG A 73 18.57 -0.23 27.43
C ARG A 73 17.45 -1.25 27.14
N MET A 74 17.42 -1.83 25.95
CA MET A 74 16.44 -2.83 25.53
C MET A 74 16.80 -4.20 26.10
N SER A 75 15.82 -4.89 26.67
CA SER A 75 15.99 -6.26 27.16
C SER A 75 16.24 -7.24 26.01
N GLU A 76 16.84 -8.40 26.30
CA GLU A 76 17.08 -9.41 25.26
C GLU A 76 15.77 -9.98 24.69
N THR A 77 14.74 -10.12 25.54
CA THR A 77 13.39 -10.51 25.12
C THR A 77 12.81 -9.51 24.12
N ASP A 78 12.91 -8.22 24.40
CA ASP A 78 12.42 -7.18 23.50
C ASP A 78 13.22 -7.14 22.19
N LYS A 79 14.54 -7.34 22.23
CA LYS A 79 15.37 -7.44 21.02
C LYS A 79 14.93 -8.60 20.13
N ASN A 80 14.58 -9.74 20.72
CA ASN A 80 14.12 -10.90 19.97
C ASN A 80 12.76 -10.65 19.31
N ILE A 81 11.78 -10.15 20.08
CA ILE A 81 10.46 -9.79 19.55
C ILE A 81 10.60 -8.72 18.46
N TYR A 82 11.46 -7.73 18.66
CA TYR A 82 11.72 -6.68 17.67
C TYR A 82 12.21 -7.27 16.35
N LYS A 83 13.20 -8.16 16.38
CA LYS A 83 13.77 -8.80 15.19
C LYS A 83 12.74 -9.70 14.49
N GLU A 84 11.98 -10.48 15.26
CA GLU A 84 10.90 -11.34 14.74
C GLU A 84 9.85 -10.50 14.00
N LYS A 85 9.33 -9.46 14.66
CA LYS A 85 8.32 -8.57 14.04
C LYS A 85 8.84 -7.78 12.86
N PHE A 86 10.13 -7.42 12.85
CA PHE A 86 10.74 -6.83 11.68
C PHE A 86 10.73 -7.79 10.49
N GLN A 87 11.19 -9.03 10.67
CA GLN A 87 11.26 -10.03 9.59
C GLN A 87 9.89 -10.48 9.07
N GLU A 88 8.88 -10.52 9.94
CA GLU A 88 7.50 -10.82 9.55
C GLU A 88 6.91 -9.77 8.58
N ASN A 89 7.31 -8.50 8.71
CA ASN A 89 6.58 -7.38 8.08
C ASN A 89 7.42 -6.56 7.09
N PHE A 90 8.75 -6.59 7.19
CA PHE A 90 9.66 -5.72 6.45
C PHE A 90 10.80 -6.51 5.83
N ASN A 91 11.28 -6.01 4.69
CA ASN A 91 12.40 -6.62 3.95
C ASN A 91 13.57 -5.65 3.76
N SER A 92 13.46 -4.39 4.23
CA SER A 92 14.53 -3.40 4.18
C SER A 92 14.56 -2.56 5.45
N ALA A 93 15.75 -2.07 5.84
CA ALA A 93 15.88 -1.19 6.98
C ALA A 93 16.95 -0.12 6.81
N VAL A 94 16.72 1.01 7.48
CA VAL A 94 17.72 2.05 7.71
C VAL A 94 17.77 2.34 9.19
N THR A 95 18.96 2.52 9.75
CA THR A 95 19.11 2.91 11.15
C THR A 95 18.84 4.41 11.29
N GLU A 96 17.97 4.80 12.23
CA GLU A 96 17.42 6.16 12.34
C GLU A 96 18.48 7.29 12.34
N ASN A 97 19.67 7.01 12.88
CA ASN A 97 20.70 8.01 13.13
C ASN A 97 22.03 7.75 12.40
N SER A 98 22.11 6.79 11.48
CA SER A 98 23.41 6.45 10.86
C SER A 98 23.77 7.28 9.62
N VAL A 99 22.87 8.16 9.18
CA VAL A 99 23.05 9.04 8.01
C VAL A 99 22.73 10.51 8.32
N LYS A 100 22.56 10.85 9.60
CA LYS A 100 22.46 12.23 10.08
C LYS A 100 23.85 12.72 10.44
#